data_AF-A0A1G3PDC8-F1
#
_entry.id   AF-A0A1G3PDC8-F1
#
_cell.length_a   1.000
_cell.length_b   1.000
_cell.length_c   1.000
_cell.angle_alpha   90.00
_cell.angle_beta   90.00
_cell.angle_gamma   90.00
#
_symmetry.space_group_name_H-M   'P 1'
#
loop_
_entity.id
_entity.type
_entity.pdbx_description
1 polymer ?
#
loop_
_entity_poly.entity_id
_entity_poly.type
_entity_poly.pdbx_seq_one_letter_code
_entity_poly.pdbx_strand_id
1 'polypeptide(L)'
;MFKKIILNETNSEEYYDIQNIIHSMAQESITSLNLIIESLEMRDFDSIKMIDTIKEELNDNQIMIDSLFYNLLSGTHKIDINTIWQYVYIASVYEHIGCVCISISKHIKQIINYIDNVNKEILDIILFLKRIHNLLSLLSKSFFTKRIDFFLNVNDELFILTKFKDSIVNSIINCMKGDQGLFPFYTELIFIVTGVFQIGTYSIEIYNRINYV
;
A
#
# COMPACT_ATOMS: atom_id res chain seq x y z
N MET A 1 -21.26 -8.57 -32.12
CA MET A 1 -19.93 -8.62 -32.76
C MET A 1 -19.25 -7.28 -32.47
N PHE A 2 -18.54 -7.18 -31.34
CA PHE A 2 -17.88 -5.92 -30.96
C PHE A 2 -16.62 -5.77 -31.81
N LYS A 3 -16.55 -4.71 -32.60
CA LYS A 3 -15.31 -4.28 -33.24
C LYS A 3 -14.29 -4.05 -32.12
N LYS A 4 -13.22 -4.83 -32.14
CA LYS A 4 -11.98 -4.54 -31.43
C LYS A 4 -11.48 -3.21 -31.99
N ILE A 5 -11.83 -2.10 -31.34
CA ILE A 5 -11.16 -0.84 -31.58
C ILE A 5 -9.77 -1.06 -31.04
N ILE A 6 -8.82 -1.31 -31.94
CA ILE A 6 -7.41 -1.15 -31.66
C ILE A 6 -7.28 0.36 -31.41
N LEU A 7 -7.33 0.75 -30.14
CA LEU A 7 -6.92 2.08 -29.72
C LEU A 7 -5.43 2.16 -30.06
N ASN A 8 -5.10 2.95 -31.08
CA ASN A 8 -3.75 3.48 -31.20
C ASN A 8 -3.41 4.10 -29.85
N GLU A 9 -2.33 3.63 -29.24
CA GLU A 9 -1.75 4.21 -28.03
C GLU A 9 -1.77 5.73 -28.19
N THR A 10 -2.56 6.42 -27.37
CA THR A 10 -2.65 7.87 -27.41
C THR A 10 -1.31 8.41 -26.94
N ASN A 11 -0.47 8.80 -27.91
CA ASN A 11 0.83 9.46 -27.76
C ASN A 11 0.72 10.88 -27.14
N SER A 12 -0.12 11.08 -26.13
CA SER A 12 -0.12 12.31 -25.35
C SER A 12 0.95 12.18 -24.26
N GLU A 13 1.87 13.13 -24.20
CA GLU A 13 2.95 13.21 -23.20
C GLU A 13 2.38 13.06 -21.79
N GLU A 14 1.22 13.66 -21.53
CA GLU A 14 0.51 13.62 -20.25
C GLU A 14 0.09 12.20 -19.83
N TYR A 15 -0.19 11.31 -20.79
CA TYR A 15 -0.54 9.92 -20.48
C TYR A 15 0.67 9.15 -19.96
N TYR A 16 1.84 9.36 -20.57
CA TYR A 16 3.09 8.79 -20.10
C TYR A 16 3.51 9.37 -18.76
N ASP A 17 3.29 10.66 -18.54
CA ASP A 17 3.58 11.31 -17.27
C ASP A 17 2.73 10.73 -16.13
N ILE A 18 1.42 10.52 -16.34
CA ILE A 18 0.56 9.84 -15.36
C ILE A 18 1.12 8.46 -15.00
N GLN A 19 1.53 7.66 -15.98
CA GLN A 19 2.11 6.34 -15.73
C GLN A 19 3.42 6.42 -14.92
N ASN A 20 4.30 7.38 -15.25
CA ASN A 20 5.56 7.58 -14.55
C ASN A 20 5.35 8.04 -13.10
N ILE A 21 4.39 8.94 -12.85
CA ILE A 21 4.06 9.39 -11.50
C ILE A 21 3.49 8.22 -10.68
N ILE A 22 2.59 7.42 -11.24
CA ILE A 22 2.09 6.20 -10.57
C ILE A 22 3.23 5.23 -10.24
N HIS A 23 4.26 5.14 -11.09
CA HIS A 23 5.45 4.35 -10.78
C HIS A 23 6.15 4.88 -9.55
N SER A 24 6.37 6.20 -9.47
CA SER A 24 6.97 6.85 -8.30
C SER A 24 6.16 6.55 -7.04
N MET A 25 4.85 6.78 -7.09
CA MET A 25 3.95 6.54 -5.94
C MET A 25 3.97 5.08 -5.47
N ALA A 26 4.09 4.13 -6.40
CA ALA A 26 4.23 2.72 -6.06
C ALA A 26 5.56 2.45 -5.32
N GLN A 27 6.68 3.02 -5.79
CA GLN A 27 7.98 2.88 -5.14
C GLN A 27 8.01 3.57 -3.76
N GLU A 28 7.42 4.75 -3.64
CA GLU A 28 7.26 5.50 -2.39
C GLU A 28 6.46 4.69 -1.36
N SER A 29 5.36 4.06 -1.79
CA SER A 29 4.54 3.19 -0.94
C SER A 29 5.29 1.93 -0.48
N ILE A 30 6.06 1.31 -1.37
CA ILE A 30 6.92 0.15 -1.06
C ILE A 30 8.03 0.55 -0.08
N THR A 31 8.65 1.70 -0.30
CA THR A 31 9.70 2.27 0.58
C THR A 31 9.15 2.53 1.96
N SER A 32 7.94 3.09 2.08
CA SER A 32 7.27 3.31 3.36
C SER A 32 7.08 2.01 4.15
N LEU A 33 6.71 0.91 3.49
CA LEU A 33 6.61 -0.40 4.13
C LEU A 33 7.96 -0.93 4.61
N ASN A 34 9.03 -0.73 3.82
CA ASN A 34 10.38 -1.14 4.21
C ASN A 34 10.87 -0.36 5.43
N LEU A 35 10.61 0.94 5.50
CA LEU A 35 10.96 1.77 6.68
C LEU A 35 10.21 1.32 7.94
N ILE A 36 8.94 0.90 7.80
CA ILE A 36 8.17 0.32 8.91
C ILE A 36 8.80 -1.01 9.38
N ILE A 37 9.15 -1.89 8.44
CA ILE A 37 9.80 -3.18 8.74
C ILE A 37 11.14 -2.94 9.43
N GLU A 38 11.99 -2.09 8.88
CA GLU A 38 13.30 -1.73 9.43
C GLU A 38 13.16 -1.15 10.83
N SER A 39 12.19 -0.26 11.04
CA SER A 39 11.93 0.32 12.36
C SER A 39 11.56 -0.72 13.41
N LEU A 40 10.77 -1.74 13.05
CA LEU A 40 10.41 -2.84 13.95
C LEU A 40 11.57 -3.82 14.17
N GLU A 41 12.39 -4.09 13.14
CA GLU A 41 13.52 -5.03 13.20
C GLU A 41 14.72 -4.44 13.96
N MET A 42 15.07 -3.20 13.64
CA MET A 42 16.30 -2.53 14.10
C MET A 42 16.06 -1.53 15.22
N ARG A 43 14.80 -1.28 15.59
CA ARG A 43 14.39 -0.22 16.53
C ARG A 43 14.84 1.17 16.04
N ASP A 44 14.86 1.36 14.72
CA ASP A 44 15.27 2.61 14.12
C ASP A 44 14.11 3.62 14.11
N PHE A 45 14.28 4.70 14.88
CA PHE A 45 13.35 5.83 14.92
C PHE A 45 13.49 6.75 13.70
N ASP A 46 14.68 6.83 13.12
CA ASP A 46 14.96 7.73 12.01
C ASP A 46 14.29 7.23 10.73
N SER A 47 14.21 5.91 10.52
CA SER A 47 13.40 5.31 9.44
C SER A 47 11.94 5.79 9.48
N ILE A 48 11.35 5.95 10.67
CA ILE A 48 9.96 6.40 10.81
C ILE A 48 9.79 7.86 10.38
N LYS A 49 10.79 8.72 10.59
CA LYS A 49 10.72 10.14 10.21
C LYS A 49 10.65 10.32 8.70
N MET A 50 11.30 9.44 7.94
CA MET A 50 11.28 9.50 6.47
C MET A 50 9.88 9.23 5.88
N ILE A 51 9.02 8.52 6.61
CA ILE A 51 7.64 8.24 6.17
C ILE A 51 6.82 9.53 6.05
N ASP A 52 7.05 10.51 6.93
CA ASP A 52 6.37 11.81 6.89
C ASP A 52 6.67 12.55 5.57
N THR A 53 7.93 12.55 5.12
CA THR A 53 8.35 13.13 3.83
C THR A 53 7.74 12.39 2.65
N ILE A 54 7.79 11.05 2.65
CA ILE A 54 7.20 10.25 1.56
C ILE A 54 5.69 10.52 1.44
N LYS A 55 4.99 10.77 2.56
CA LYS A 55 3.56 11.09 2.51
C LYS A 55 3.28 12.42 1.81
N GLU A 56 4.14 13.42 2.00
CA GLU A 56 4.03 14.71 1.31
C GLU A 56 4.26 14.51 -0.20
N GLU A 57 5.29 13.76 -0.58
CA GLU A 57 5.56 13.40 -1.98
C GLU A 57 4.38 12.68 -2.65
N LEU A 58 3.79 11.69 -1.96
CA LEU A 58 2.58 11.00 -2.44
C LEU A 58 1.40 11.95 -2.65
N ASN A 59 1.23 12.95 -1.78
CA ASN A 59 0.17 13.94 -1.90
C ASN A 59 0.40 14.86 -3.11
N ASP A 60 1.63 15.33 -3.29
CA ASP A 60 2.01 16.18 -4.41
C ASP A 60 1.87 15.45 -5.75
N ASN A 61 2.27 14.17 -5.79
CA ASN A 61 2.09 13.28 -6.93
C ASN A 61 0.60 13.08 -7.28
N GLN A 62 -0.28 12.92 -6.28
CA GLN A 62 -1.72 12.83 -6.51
C GLN A 62 -2.28 14.12 -7.13
N ILE A 63 -1.89 15.28 -6.61
CA ILE A 63 -2.31 16.59 -7.14
C ILE A 63 -1.86 16.76 -8.60
N MET A 64 -0.63 16.32 -8.92
CA MET A 64 -0.11 16.37 -10.28
C MET A 64 -0.90 15.47 -11.23
N ILE A 65 -1.27 14.26 -10.81
CA ILE A 65 -2.12 13.34 -11.58
C ILE A 65 -3.50 13.95 -11.84
N ASP A 66 -4.12 14.54 -10.81
CA ASP A 66 -5.45 15.16 -10.94
C ASP A 66 -5.43 16.32 -11.96
N SER A 67 -4.35 17.12 -11.95
CA SER A 67 -4.12 18.21 -12.92
C SER A 67 -3.95 17.69 -14.36
N LEU A 68 -3.10 16.66 -14.54
CA LEU A 68 -2.90 16.03 -15.86
C LEU A 68 -4.19 15.40 -16.38
N PHE A 69 -4.97 14.75 -15.50
CA PHE A 69 -6.25 14.18 -15.87
C PHE A 69 -7.25 15.25 -16.32
N TYR A 70 -7.33 16.38 -15.61
CA TYR A 70 -8.16 17.51 -16.02
C TYR A 70 -7.76 18.04 -17.41
N ASN A 71 -6.46 18.20 -17.65
CA ASN A 71 -5.95 18.65 -18.95
C ASN A 71 -6.37 17.68 -20.08
N LEU A 72 -6.21 16.37 -19.84
CA LEU A 72 -6.62 15.33 -20.80
C LEU A 72 -8.12 15.35 -21.09
N LEU A 73 -8.97 15.59 -20.08
CA LEU A 73 -10.41 15.73 -20.26
C LEU A 73 -10.81 17.01 -21.03
N SER A 74 -10.08 18.10 -20.81
CA SER A 74 -10.35 19.39 -21.46
C SER A 74 -9.86 19.47 -22.92
N GLY A 75 -8.92 18.60 -23.30
CA GLY A 75 -8.35 18.55 -24.65
C GLY A 75 -9.28 17.96 -25.70
N THR A 76 -8.95 18.15 -26.98
CA THR A 76 -9.71 17.58 -28.11
C THR A 76 -9.32 16.13 -28.44
N HIS A 77 -8.65 15.45 -27.52
CA HIS A 77 -8.13 14.10 -27.76
C HIS A 77 -9.24 13.05 -27.65
N LYS A 78 -9.25 12.07 -28.57
CA LYS A 78 -10.07 10.86 -28.42
C LYS A 78 -9.37 9.91 -27.44
N ILE A 79 -9.56 10.13 -26.14
CA ILE A 79 -8.95 9.29 -25.11
C ILE A 79 -9.97 8.33 -24.52
N ASP A 80 -9.51 7.13 -24.18
CA ASP A 80 -10.27 6.20 -23.35
C ASP A 80 -10.30 6.70 -21.89
N ILE A 81 -11.37 7.41 -21.55
CA ILE A 81 -11.60 7.97 -20.22
C ILE A 81 -11.60 6.87 -19.15
N ASN A 82 -12.04 5.65 -19.48
CA ASN A 82 -12.12 4.57 -18.50
C ASN A 82 -10.71 4.14 -18.04
N THR A 83 -9.77 4.06 -18.98
CA THR A 83 -8.37 3.69 -18.71
C THR A 83 -7.68 4.74 -17.85
N ILE A 84 -7.80 6.03 -18.20
CA ILE A 84 -7.20 7.09 -17.38
C ILE A 84 -7.85 7.13 -15.99
N TRP A 85 -9.16 6.93 -15.90
CA TRP A 85 -9.85 6.88 -14.62
C TRP A 85 -9.32 5.74 -13.73
N GLN A 86 -8.98 4.57 -14.29
CA GLN A 86 -8.33 3.51 -13.51
C GLN A 86 -6.97 3.96 -12.97
N TYR A 87 -6.19 4.72 -13.74
CA TYR A 87 -4.90 5.26 -13.31
C TYR A 87 -5.03 6.25 -12.16
N VAL A 88 -5.96 7.21 -12.28
CA VAL A 88 -6.25 8.18 -11.20
C VAL A 88 -6.70 7.45 -9.93
N TYR A 89 -7.55 6.42 -10.06
CA TYR A 89 -7.96 5.61 -8.91
C TYR A 89 -6.78 4.90 -8.27
N ILE A 90 -5.93 4.23 -9.06
CA ILE A 90 -4.74 3.52 -8.55
C ILE A 90 -3.81 4.49 -7.81
N ALA A 91 -3.59 5.70 -8.34
CA ALA A 91 -2.83 6.75 -7.67
C ALA A 91 -3.42 7.10 -6.29
N SER A 92 -4.74 7.31 -6.23
CA SER A 92 -5.43 7.62 -4.97
C SER A 92 -5.29 6.48 -3.95
N VAL A 93 -5.27 5.22 -4.40
CA VAL A 93 -5.02 4.08 -3.50
C VAL A 93 -3.59 4.10 -2.95
N TYR A 94 -2.58 4.45 -3.76
CA TYR A 94 -1.21 4.61 -3.26
C TYR A 94 -1.09 5.76 -2.23
N GLU A 95 -1.76 6.89 -2.47
CA GLU A 95 -1.84 7.99 -1.50
C GLU A 95 -2.44 7.52 -0.16
N HIS A 96 -3.51 6.72 -0.22
CA HIS A 96 -4.15 6.16 0.96
C HIS A 96 -3.27 5.13 1.69
N ILE A 97 -2.47 4.34 0.96
CA ILE A 97 -1.45 3.48 1.57
C ILE A 97 -0.45 4.34 2.36
N GLY A 98 0.01 5.46 1.81
CA GLY A 98 0.85 6.43 2.51
C GLY A 98 0.21 6.94 3.81
N CYS A 99 -1.09 7.30 3.78
CA CYS A 99 -1.83 7.71 4.98
C CYS A 99 -1.81 6.62 6.08
N VAL A 100 -2.00 5.37 5.70
CA VAL A 100 -1.98 4.25 6.65
C VAL A 100 -0.57 4.02 7.18
N CYS A 101 0.47 4.12 6.35
CA CYS A 101 1.87 4.05 6.77
C CYS A 101 2.19 5.09 7.85
N ILE A 102 1.71 6.33 7.70
CA ILE A 102 1.83 7.38 8.73
C ILE A 102 1.14 6.99 10.03
N SER A 103 -0.06 6.41 9.96
CA SER A 103 -0.78 5.96 11.15
C SER A 103 0.02 4.87 11.88
N ILE A 104 0.51 3.87 11.15
CA ILE A 104 1.36 2.79 11.70
C ILE A 104 2.62 3.39 12.34
N SER A 105 3.27 4.34 11.66
CA SER A 105 4.44 5.09 12.14
C SER A 105 4.22 5.70 13.53
N LYS A 106 3.05 6.32 13.75
CA LYS A 106 2.68 6.92 15.03
C LYS A 106 2.55 5.87 16.14
N HIS A 107 1.97 4.71 15.84
CA HIS A 107 1.84 3.62 16.81
C HIS A 107 3.20 3.00 17.15
N ILE A 108 4.07 2.79 16.15
CA ILE A 108 5.44 2.29 16.37
C ILE A 108 6.23 3.22 17.29
N LYS A 109 6.16 4.54 17.07
CA LYS A 109 6.82 5.55 17.93
C LYS A 109 6.43 5.40 19.42
N GLN A 110 5.23 4.91 19.73
CA GLN A 110 4.79 4.70 21.12
C GLN A 110 5.38 3.44 21.75
N ILE A 111 5.64 2.39 20.96
CA ILE A 111 6.04 1.07 21.48
C ILE A 111 7.50 0.70 21.27
N ILE A 112 8.22 1.41 20.42
CA ILE A 112 9.57 1.02 19.98
C ILE A 112 10.60 0.93 21.13
N ASN A 113 10.43 1.72 22.19
CA ASN A 113 11.25 1.64 23.42
C ASN A 113 10.89 0.45 24.32
N TYR A 114 9.75 -0.20 24.10
CA TYR A 114 9.29 -1.39 24.84
C TYR A 114 9.63 -2.70 24.12
N ILE A 115 10.12 -2.63 22.88
CA ILE A 115 10.58 -3.77 22.12
C ILE A 115 11.91 -4.19 22.72
N ASP A 116 11.96 -4.87 23.88
CA ASP A 116 13.25 -5.20 24.51
C ASP A 116 13.70 -6.65 24.35
N ASN A 117 12.81 -7.55 23.95
CA ASN A 117 13.15 -8.93 23.60
C ASN A 117 12.36 -9.37 22.38
N VAL A 118 12.81 -10.44 21.71
CA VAL A 118 12.16 -11.07 20.55
C VAL A 118 10.71 -11.40 20.91
N ASN A 119 9.83 -10.44 20.68
CA ASN A 119 8.42 -10.52 20.97
C ASN A 119 7.81 -11.22 19.76
N LYS A 120 7.28 -12.43 19.97
CA LYS A 120 6.73 -13.26 18.91
C LYS A 120 5.69 -12.47 18.10
N GLU A 121 4.87 -11.66 18.78
CA GLU A 121 3.85 -10.84 18.14
C GLU A 121 4.45 -9.81 17.17
N ILE A 122 5.61 -9.22 17.51
CA ILE A 122 6.32 -8.29 16.60
C ILE A 122 6.88 -9.04 15.39
N LEU A 123 7.43 -10.24 15.60
CA LEU A 123 7.94 -11.07 14.51
C LEU A 123 6.81 -11.47 13.55
N ASP A 124 5.64 -11.83 14.08
CA ASP A 124 4.46 -12.15 13.26
C ASP A 124 3.96 -10.91 12.49
N ILE A 125 4.01 -9.71 13.08
CA ILE A 125 3.72 -8.44 12.40
C ILE A 125 4.72 -8.18 11.26
N ILE A 126 6.01 -8.37 11.49
CA ILE A 126 7.06 -8.21 10.47
C ILE A 126 6.82 -9.18 9.31
N LEU A 127 6.49 -10.44 9.59
CA LEU A 127 6.14 -11.42 8.56
C LEU A 127 4.90 -11.01 7.77
N PHE A 128 3.91 -10.42 8.44
CA PHE A 128 2.71 -9.91 7.78
C PHE A 128 3.05 -8.73 6.85
N LEU A 129 3.82 -7.76 7.33
CA LEU A 129 4.34 -6.64 6.55
C LEU A 129 5.12 -7.11 5.32
N LYS A 130 6.04 -8.08 5.47
CA LYS A 130 6.81 -8.65 4.36
C LYS A 130 5.91 -9.29 3.29
N ARG A 131 4.82 -9.95 3.71
CA ARG A 131 3.81 -10.47 2.77
C ARG A 131 3.15 -9.34 1.98
N ILE A 132 2.69 -8.29 2.65
CA ILE A 132 2.06 -7.13 2.01
C ILE A 132 3.03 -6.40 1.08
N HIS A 133 4.27 -6.19 1.52
CA HIS A 133 5.33 -5.61 0.70
C HIS A 133 5.54 -6.42 -0.60
N ASN A 134 5.61 -7.74 -0.50
CA ASN A 134 5.77 -8.61 -1.67
C ASN A 134 4.57 -8.50 -2.60
N LEU A 135 3.35 -8.49 -2.06
CA LEU A 135 2.14 -8.30 -2.86
C LEU A 135 2.19 -6.95 -3.61
N LEU A 136 2.45 -5.85 -2.93
CA LEU A 136 2.52 -4.51 -3.53
C LEU A 136 3.63 -4.40 -4.59
N SER A 137 4.78 -5.02 -4.34
CA SER A 137 5.91 -5.07 -5.29
C SER A 137 5.55 -5.82 -6.57
N LEU A 138 4.85 -6.95 -6.44
CA LEU A 138 4.36 -7.72 -7.58
C LEU A 138 3.34 -6.92 -8.39
N LEU A 139 2.41 -6.24 -7.72
CA LEU A 139 1.39 -5.42 -8.37
C LEU A 139 1.99 -4.24 -9.13
N SER A 140 2.94 -3.53 -8.52
CA SER A 140 3.70 -2.48 -9.17
C SER A 140 4.34 -3.01 -10.46
N LYS A 141 5.09 -4.11 -10.38
CA LYS A 141 5.71 -4.73 -11.56
C LYS A 141 4.70 -5.15 -12.63
N SER A 142 3.56 -5.72 -12.23
CA SER A 142 2.51 -6.15 -13.16
C SER A 142 1.85 -4.99 -13.90
N PHE A 143 1.60 -3.87 -13.21
CA PHE A 143 1.04 -2.66 -13.82
C PHE A 143 1.92 -2.16 -14.99
N PHE A 144 3.24 -2.07 -14.79
CA PHE A 144 4.15 -1.56 -15.82
C PHE A 144 4.46 -2.55 -16.95
N THR A 145 4.53 -3.83 -16.62
CA THR A 145 4.84 -4.85 -17.63
C THR A 145 3.62 -5.22 -18.48
N LYS A 146 2.42 -4.74 -18.13
CA LYS A 146 1.12 -5.16 -18.69
C LYS A 146 0.95 -6.69 -18.68
N ARG A 147 1.67 -7.39 -17.79
CA ARG A 147 1.62 -8.83 -17.61
C ARG A 147 0.94 -9.13 -16.29
N ILE A 148 -0.32 -9.51 -16.41
CA ILE A 148 -1.11 -10.09 -15.32
C ILE A 148 -0.92 -11.60 -15.35
N ASP A 149 0.33 -12.06 -15.47
CA ASP A 149 0.64 -13.50 -15.40
C ASP A 149 0.56 -14.02 -13.95
N PHE A 150 0.21 -13.15 -12.99
CA PHE A 150 -0.05 -13.50 -11.60
C PHE A 150 -1.53 -13.87 -11.43
N PHE A 151 -1.79 -15.18 -11.46
CA PHE A 151 -3.03 -15.79 -10.96
C PHE A 151 -3.08 -15.70 -9.43
N LEU A 152 -3.24 -14.49 -8.90
CA LEU A 152 -3.73 -14.32 -7.53
C LEU A 152 -5.26 -14.43 -7.59
N ASN A 153 -5.81 -15.52 -7.07
CA ASN A 153 -7.23 -15.52 -6.75
C ASN A 153 -7.43 -14.53 -5.61
N VAL A 154 -7.95 -13.35 -5.95
CA VAL A 154 -8.15 -12.22 -5.04
C VAL A 154 -8.94 -12.61 -3.79
N ASN A 155 -9.96 -13.46 -3.98
CA ASN A 155 -10.78 -13.92 -2.87
C ASN A 155 -9.97 -14.79 -1.90
N ASP A 156 -9.07 -15.62 -2.44
CA ASP A 156 -8.18 -16.44 -1.62
C ASP A 156 -7.16 -15.56 -0.89
N GLU A 157 -6.60 -14.55 -1.55
CA GLU A 157 -5.62 -13.65 -0.92
C GLU A 157 -6.28 -12.84 0.20
N LEU A 158 -7.45 -12.21 -0.02
CA LEU A 158 -8.17 -11.47 1.02
C LEU A 158 -8.48 -12.36 2.24
N PHE A 159 -8.90 -13.59 1.98
CA PHE A 159 -9.17 -14.58 3.01
C PHE A 159 -7.90 -14.94 3.80
N ILE A 160 -6.77 -15.14 3.13
CA ILE A 160 -5.47 -15.40 3.77
C ILE A 160 -5.05 -14.21 4.63
N LEU A 161 -5.14 -12.98 4.13
CA LEU A 161 -4.79 -11.77 4.88
C LEU A 161 -5.67 -11.63 6.12
N THR A 162 -6.97 -11.92 6.00
CA THR A 162 -7.92 -11.89 7.12
C THR A 162 -7.53 -12.91 8.20
N LYS A 163 -7.24 -14.15 7.80
CA LYS A 163 -6.77 -15.18 8.73
C LYS A 163 -5.47 -14.80 9.43
N PHE A 164 -4.53 -14.19 8.70
CA PHE A 164 -3.26 -13.75 9.26
C PHE A 164 -3.48 -12.66 10.32
N LYS A 165 -4.27 -11.63 9.98
CA LYS A 165 -4.67 -10.57 10.91
C LYS A 165 -5.32 -11.14 12.16
N ASP A 166 -6.33 -11.99 12.02
CA ASP A 166 -7.07 -12.57 13.15
C ASP A 166 -6.16 -13.45 14.02
N SER A 167 -5.24 -14.21 13.43
CA SER A 167 -4.26 -15.01 14.16
C SER A 167 -3.36 -14.14 15.05
N ILE A 168 -2.81 -13.06 14.49
CA ILE A 168 -1.90 -12.17 15.22
C ILE A 168 -2.65 -11.43 16.33
N VAL A 169 -3.83 -10.87 16.03
CA VAL A 169 -4.66 -10.15 17.01
C VAL A 169 -5.04 -11.08 18.17
N ASN A 170 -5.42 -12.33 17.89
CA ASN A 170 -5.72 -13.30 18.94
C ASN A 170 -4.49 -13.63 19.80
N SER A 171 -3.28 -13.73 19.22
CA SER A 171 -2.04 -13.90 19.98
C SER A 171 -1.81 -12.72 20.93
N ILE A 172 -1.91 -11.49 20.40
CA ILE A 172 -1.74 -10.27 21.18
C ILE A 172 -2.74 -10.19 22.34
N ILE A 173 -4.02 -10.48 22.09
CA ILE A 173 -5.07 -10.48 23.13
C ILE A 173 -4.77 -11.50 24.23
N ASN A 174 -4.25 -12.67 23.87
CA ASN A 174 -3.91 -13.69 24.86
C ASN A 174 -2.72 -13.25 25.73
N CYS A 175 -1.70 -12.62 25.14
CA CYS A 175 -0.60 -12.02 25.91
C CYS A 175 -1.10 -10.91 26.83
N MET A 176 -1.96 -10.03 26.33
CA MET A 176 -2.58 -8.94 27.10
C MET A 176 -3.38 -9.44 28.32
N LYS A 177 -4.04 -10.60 28.22
CA LYS A 177 -4.72 -11.23 29.37
C LYS A 177 -3.74 -11.74 30.43
N GLY A 178 -2.56 -12.19 30.00
CA GLY A 178 -1.51 -12.72 30.87
C GLY A 178 -0.66 -11.63 31.54
N ASP A 179 -0.50 -10.47 30.89
CA ASP A 179 0.27 -9.33 31.39
C ASP A 179 -0.49 -8.01 31.25
N GLN A 180 -1.36 -7.73 32.23
CA GLN A 180 -2.21 -6.54 32.21
C GLN A 180 -1.43 -5.23 32.36
N GLY A 181 -0.18 -5.28 32.86
CA GLY A 181 0.67 -4.09 33.04
C GLY A 181 1.11 -3.45 31.72
N LEU A 182 1.06 -4.21 30.62
CA LEU A 182 1.46 -3.78 29.28
C LEU A 182 0.26 -3.55 28.34
N PHE A 183 -0.94 -3.32 28.88
CA PHE A 183 -2.15 -3.09 28.07
C PHE A 183 -1.98 -2.01 26.97
N PRO A 184 -1.38 -0.83 27.24
CA PRO A 184 -1.15 0.16 26.19
C PRO A 184 -0.28 -0.38 25.05
N PHE A 185 0.81 -1.08 25.37
CA PHE A 185 1.71 -1.67 24.37
C PHE A 185 0.98 -2.68 23.46
N TYR A 186 0.17 -3.58 24.02
CA TYR A 186 -0.58 -4.54 23.22
C TYR A 186 -1.67 -3.88 22.35
N THR A 187 -2.26 -2.79 22.84
CA THR A 187 -3.25 -2.02 22.07
C THR A 187 -2.62 -1.39 20.83
N GLU A 188 -1.43 -0.80 20.99
CA GLU A 188 -0.67 -0.24 19.87
C GLU A 188 -0.29 -1.31 18.83
N LEU A 189 0.09 -2.53 19.26
CA LEU A 189 0.34 -3.64 18.34
C LEU A 189 -0.91 -4.01 17.52
N ILE A 190 -2.10 -4.01 18.13
CA ILE A 190 -3.36 -4.29 17.41
C ILE A 190 -3.64 -3.20 16.36
N PHE A 191 -3.37 -1.93 16.67
CA PHE A 191 -3.51 -0.86 15.69
C PHE A 191 -2.54 -1.00 14.52
N ILE A 192 -1.29 -1.39 14.79
CA ILE A 192 -0.31 -1.69 13.74
C ILE A 192 -0.82 -2.82 12.84
N VAL A 193 -1.24 -3.96 13.41
CA VAL A 193 -1.78 -5.11 12.64
C VAL A 193 -2.97 -4.70 11.77
N THR A 194 -3.86 -3.87 12.31
CA THR A 194 -5.04 -3.38 11.59
C THR A 194 -4.64 -2.48 10.42
N GLY A 195 -3.67 -1.59 10.61
CA GLY A 195 -3.10 -0.78 9.52
C GLY A 195 -2.46 -1.65 8.43
N VAL A 196 -1.66 -2.65 8.82
CA VAL A 196 -1.03 -3.58 7.85
C VAL A 196 -2.09 -4.31 7.02
N PHE A 197 -3.17 -4.78 7.66
CA PHE A 197 -4.29 -5.39 6.96
C PHE A 197 -4.97 -4.42 5.98
N GLN A 198 -5.15 -3.15 6.36
CA GLN A 198 -5.73 -2.13 5.49
C GLN A 198 -4.87 -1.87 4.24
N ILE A 199 -3.54 -1.82 4.36
CA ILE A 199 -2.64 -1.74 3.21
C ILE A 199 -2.79 -2.98 2.30
N GLY A 200 -2.96 -4.15 2.91
CA GLY A 200 -3.26 -5.39 2.17
C GLY A 200 -4.57 -5.32 1.38
N THR A 201 -5.63 -4.75 1.96
CA THR A 201 -6.90 -4.56 1.24
C THR A 201 -6.77 -3.57 0.09
N TYR A 202 -6.01 -2.48 0.26
CA TYR A 202 -5.71 -1.54 -0.82
C TYR A 202 -4.86 -2.16 -1.95
N SER A 203 -3.92 -3.03 -1.60
CA SER A 203 -3.16 -3.80 -2.60
C SER A 203 -4.11 -4.66 -3.46
N ILE A 204 -5.11 -5.28 -2.84
CA ILE A 204 -6.13 -6.05 -3.57
C ILE A 204 -6.99 -5.15 -4.47
N GLU A 205 -7.33 -3.94 -4.03
CA GLU A 205 -8.03 -2.98 -4.88
C GLU A 205 -7.21 -2.59 -6.10
N ILE A 206 -5.91 -2.34 -5.95
CA ILE A 206 -5.00 -2.08 -7.07
C ILE A 206 -5.04 -3.25 -8.05
N TYR A 207 -4.89 -4.49 -7.58
CA TYR A 207 -4.97 -5.68 -8.44
C TYR A 207 -6.26 -5.73 -9.26
N ASN A 208 -7.40 -5.51 -8.59
CA ASN A 208 -8.69 -5.52 -9.26
C ASN A 208 -8.77 -4.47 -10.36
N ARG A 209 -8.15 -3.30 -10.18
CA ARG A 209 -8.13 -2.21 -11.15
C ARG A 209 -7.20 -2.48 -12.33
N ILE A 210 -6.04 -3.08 -12.09
CA ILE A 210 -5.10 -3.48 -13.16
C ILE A 210 -5.78 -4.41 -14.16
N ASN A 211 -6.67 -5.31 -13.71
CA ASN A 211 -7.39 -6.23 -14.60
C ASN A 211 -8.38 -5.54 -15.57
N TYR A 212 -8.72 -4.28 -15.33
CA TYR A 212 -9.63 -3.50 -16.19
C TYR A 212 -8.91 -2.47 -17.07
N VAL A 213 -7.58 -2.40 -17.00
CA VAL A 213 -6.68 -1.57 -17.84
C VAL A 213 -6.12 -2.43 -18.97
#